data_AF-A0A957A0X5-F1
#
_entry.id   AF-A0A957A0X5-F1
#
_cell.length_a   1.000
_cell.length_b   1.000
_cell.length_c   1.000
_cell.angle_alpha   90.00
_cell.angle_beta   90.00
_cell.angle_gamma   90.00
#
_symmetry.space_group_name_H-M   'P 1'
#
loop_
_entity.id
_entity.type
_entity.pdbx_description
1 polymer ?
#
loop_
_entity_poly.entity_id
_entity_poly.type
_entity_poly.pdbx_seq_one_letter_code
_entity_poly.pdbx_strand_id
1 'polypeptide(L)'
;MEREPESATAFSWLATATIILSLLTITGAYLTLLRLAIDTSNAGDPTNDADRVYFGVHGAILALSLVLGGVLGYVQARRAFAIAVLFLAVILVTMFAAQLVTFELACAGHNDIIRHWQC
;
A
#
# COMPACT_ATOMS: atom_id res chain seq x y z
N MET A 1 -19.20 2.93 39.26
CA MET A 1 -18.19 3.31 38.25
C MET A 1 -17.03 2.36 38.42
N GLU A 2 -17.06 1.23 37.71
CA GLU A 2 -15.95 0.29 37.70
C GLU A 2 -14.83 0.91 36.85
N ARG A 3 -13.66 1.10 37.47
CA ARG A 3 -12.48 1.68 36.82
C ARG A 3 -11.95 0.60 35.87
N GLU A 4 -12.02 0.82 34.56
CA GLU A 4 -11.42 -0.12 33.61
C GLU A 4 -9.94 -0.32 33.95
N PRO A 5 -9.44 -1.57 33.92
CA PRO A 5 -8.06 -1.84 34.26
C PRO A 5 -7.15 -1.14 33.26
N GLU A 6 -6.21 -0.34 33.77
CA GLU A 6 -5.23 0.45 33.00
C GLU A 6 -4.42 -0.40 31.99
N SER A 7 -4.38 -1.72 32.17
CA SER A 7 -3.77 -2.69 31.25
C SER A 7 -4.59 -2.94 29.97
N ALA A 8 -5.92 -2.79 30.00
CA ALA A 8 -6.78 -3.02 28.84
C ALA A 8 -6.64 -1.91 27.78
N THR A 9 -6.40 -0.67 28.21
CA THR A 9 -6.18 0.47 27.31
C THR A 9 -4.80 0.40 26.67
N ALA A 10 -3.75 0.07 27.43
CA ALA A 10 -2.39 -0.10 26.91
C ALA A 10 -2.30 -1.19 25.81
N PHE A 11 -3.00 -2.32 26.00
CA PHE A 11 -3.06 -3.40 25.01
C PHE A 11 -3.73 -2.94 23.69
N SER A 12 -4.77 -2.10 23.78
CA SER A 12 -5.47 -1.54 22.63
C SER A 12 -4.61 -0.57 21.79
N TRP A 13 -3.80 0.26 22.46
CA TRP A 13 -2.91 1.19 21.78
C TRP A 13 -1.78 0.49 21.02
N LEU A 14 -1.20 -0.58 21.60
CA LEU A 14 -0.15 -1.36 20.94
C LEU A 14 -0.68 -2.09 19.69
N ALA A 15 -1.89 -2.65 19.77
CA ALA A 15 -2.57 -3.25 18.62
C ALA A 15 -2.78 -2.23 17.49
N THR A 16 -3.30 -1.06 17.84
CA THR A 16 -3.52 0.05 16.90
C THR A 16 -2.20 0.54 16.27
N ALA A 17 -1.15 0.73 17.08
CA ALA A 17 0.16 1.14 16.60
C ALA A 17 0.76 0.11 15.63
N THR A 18 0.57 -1.19 15.91
CA THR A 18 1.04 -2.28 15.04
C THR A 18 0.33 -2.25 13.68
N ILE A 19 -0.99 -2.04 13.67
CA ILE A 19 -1.79 -1.90 12.44
C ILE A 19 -1.30 -0.71 11.62
N ILE A 20 -1.16 0.47 12.26
CA ILE A 20 -0.70 1.69 11.59
C ILE A 20 0.70 1.50 11.00
N LEU A 21 1.63 0.97 11.79
CA LEU A 21 3.00 0.74 11.35
C LEU A 21 3.05 -0.25 10.18
N SER A 22 2.23 -1.29 10.20
CA SER A 22 2.13 -2.26 9.12
C SER A 22 1.61 -1.61 7.83
N LEU A 23 0.58 -0.77 7.93
CA LEU A 23 0.03 -0.01 6.80
C LEU A 23 1.06 0.96 6.19
N LEU A 24 1.80 1.68 7.04
CA LEU A 24 2.87 2.56 6.60
C LEU A 24 3.99 1.77 5.91
N THR A 25 4.37 0.62 6.48
CA THR A 25 5.43 -0.23 5.93
C THR A 25 5.04 -0.77 4.55
N ILE A 26 3.82 -1.30 4.38
CA ILE A 26 3.39 -1.82 3.08
C ILE A 26 3.18 -0.71 2.05
N THR A 27 2.71 0.46 2.48
CA THR A 27 2.60 1.65 1.62
C THR A 27 3.96 2.11 1.13
N GLY A 28 4.94 2.24 2.04
CA GLY A 28 6.31 2.59 1.71
C GLY A 28 6.93 1.58 0.76
N ALA A 29 6.80 0.28 1.07
CA ALA A 29 7.30 -0.80 0.22
C ALA A 29 6.69 -0.75 -1.19
N TYR A 30 5.38 -0.53 -1.30
CA TYR A 30 4.69 -0.37 -2.58
C TYR A 30 5.25 0.80 -3.40
N LEU A 31 5.39 1.98 -2.80
CA LEU A 31 5.95 3.15 -3.48
C LEU A 31 7.40 2.92 -3.89
N THR A 32 8.21 2.27 -3.05
CA THR A 32 9.59 1.90 -3.39
C THR A 32 9.65 0.91 -4.55
N LEU A 33 8.79 -0.11 -4.57
CA LEU A 33 8.74 -1.07 -5.68
C LEU A 33 8.35 -0.39 -7.00
N LEU A 34 7.38 0.51 -6.97
CA LEU A 34 7.02 1.30 -8.15
C LEU A 34 8.18 2.17 -8.63
N ARG A 35 8.92 2.79 -7.69
CA ARG A 35 10.10 3.59 -8.04
C ARG A 35 11.17 2.75 -8.74
N LEU A 36 11.43 1.56 -8.23
CA LEU A 36 12.39 0.61 -8.83
C LEU A 36 11.91 0.06 -10.18
N ALA A 37 10.60 -0.04 -10.38
CA ALA A 37 10.02 -0.48 -11.66
C ALA A 37 10.23 0.53 -12.79
N ILE A 38 10.49 1.81 -12.51
CA ILE A 38 10.73 2.83 -13.56
C ILE A 38 11.93 2.48 -14.43
N ASP A 39 13.01 2.00 -13.82
CA ASP A 39 14.25 1.68 -14.56
C ASP A 39 14.01 0.58 -15.59
N THR A 40 13.01 -0.29 -15.37
CA THR A 40 12.61 -1.34 -16.32
C THR A 40 11.85 -0.80 -17.53
N SER A 41 11.35 0.44 -17.47
CA SER A 41 10.58 1.09 -18.54
C SER A 41 11.42 1.98 -19.47
N ASN A 42 12.68 2.26 -19.13
CA ASN A 42 13.60 3.07 -19.94
C ASN A 42 14.34 2.29 -21.05
N ALA A 43 14.24 0.96 -21.06
CA ALA A 43 15.02 0.10 -21.95
C ALA A 43 14.31 -0.20 -23.28
N GLY A 44 14.02 0.82 -24.10
CA GLY A 44 13.85 0.72 -25.57
C GLY A 44 12.88 -0.30 -26.20
N ASP A 45 12.12 -1.06 -25.43
CA ASP A 45 11.25 -2.17 -25.87
C ASP A 45 9.82 -1.97 -25.31
N PRO A 46 8.77 -2.50 -25.98
CA PRO A 46 7.45 -1.91 -26.03
C PRO A 46 6.73 -2.00 -24.69
N THR A 47 6.01 -0.93 -24.36
CA THR A 47 4.98 -0.74 -23.32
C THR A 47 4.40 -1.97 -22.59
N ASN A 48 4.25 -3.12 -23.25
CA ASN A 48 3.76 -4.38 -22.67
C ASN A 48 4.54 -4.91 -21.46
N ASP A 49 5.87 -4.87 -21.45
CA ASP A 49 6.63 -5.50 -20.35
C ASP A 49 6.64 -4.62 -19.10
N ALA A 50 6.71 -3.30 -19.26
CA ALA A 50 6.52 -2.37 -18.15
C ALA A 50 5.11 -2.52 -17.54
N ASP A 51 4.07 -2.55 -18.37
CA ASP A 51 2.68 -2.69 -17.89
C ASP A 51 2.46 -4.03 -17.14
N ARG A 52 3.12 -5.12 -17.58
CA ARG A 52 3.11 -6.40 -16.85
C ARG A 52 3.78 -6.30 -15.48
N VAL A 53 4.92 -5.61 -15.37
CA VAL A 53 5.60 -5.39 -14.09
C VAL A 53 4.71 -4.56 -13.16
N TYR A 54 4.14 -3.45 -13.64
CA TYR A 54 3.21 -2.64 -12.86
C TYR A 54 2.02 -3.45 -12.36
N PHE A 55 1.36 -4.21 -13.26
CA PHE A 55 0.25 -5.08 -12.89
C PHE A 55 0.65 -6.12 -11.83
N GLY A 56 1.83 -6.74 -11.99
CA GLY A 56 2.39 -7.69 -11.03
C GLY A 56 2.61 -7.06 -9.65
N VAL A 57 3.21 -5.87 -9.59
CA VAL A 57 3.43 -5.13 -8.34
C VAL A 57 2.11 -4.78 -7.67
N HIS A 58 1.13 -4.27 -8.42
CA HIS A 58 -0.20 -3.95 -7.87
C HIS A 58 -0.88 -5.21 -7.33
N GLY A 59 -0.93 -6.28 -8.12
CA GLY A 59 -1.56 -7.55 -7.72
C GLY A 59 -0.89 -8.16 -6.48
N ALA A 60 0.43 -8.19 -6.44
CA ALA A 60 1.20 -8.71 -5.32
C ALA A 60 0.95 -7.91 -4.03
N ILE A 61 0.95 -6.58 -4.11
CA ILE A 61 0.68 -5.73 -2.95
C ILE A 61 -0.76 -5.88 -2.48
N LEU A 62 -1.76 -5.90 -3.36
CA LEU A 62 -3.17 -6.12 -2.97
C LEU A 62 -3.36 -7.47 -2.24
N ALA A 63 -2.79 -8.54 -2.79
CA ALA A 63 -2.85 -9.86 -2.17
C ALA A 63 -2.15 -9.87 -0.81
N LEU A 64 -0.95 -9.29 -0.71
CA LEU A 64 -0.21 -9.18 0.54
C LEU A 64 -0.97 -8.37 1.60
N SER A 65 -1.58 -7.25 1.21
CA SER A 65 -2.37 -6.40 2.11
C SER A 65 -3.57 -7.14 2.69
N LEU A 66 -4.29 -7.90 1.87
CA LEU A 66 -5.42 -8.72 2.33
C LEU A 66 -4.98 -9.80 3.31
N VAL A 67 -3.90 -10.53 2.99
CA VAL A 67 -3.36 -11.59 3.84
C VAL A 67 -2.88 -11.02 5.17
N LEU A 68 -2.05 -9.97 5.15
CA LEU A 68 -1.52 -9.34 6.36
C LEU A 68 -2.62 -8.73 7.22
N GLY A 69 -3.56 -7.99 6.63
CA GLY A 69 -4.69 -7.42 7.36
C GLY A 69 -5.58 -8.50 7.98
N GLY A 70 -5.82 -9.60 7.26
CA GLY A 70 -6.57 -10.75 7.76
C GLY A 70 -5.88 -11.43 8.95
N VAL A 71 -4.57 -11.70 8.83
CA VAL A 71 -3.76 -12.30 9.90
C VAL A 71 -3.71 -11.40 11.13
N LEU A 72 -3.41 -10.11 10.96
CA LEU A 72 -3.36 -9.15 12.08
C LEU A 72 -4.73 -9.00 12.75
N GLY A 73 -5.81 -8.91 11.96
CA GLY A 73 -7.17 -8.82 12.48
C GLY A 73 -7.63 -10.08 13.21
N TYR A 74 -7.20 -11.27 12.75
CA TYR A 74 -7.46 -12.54 13.44
C TYR A 74 -6.76 -12.58 14.79
N VAL A 75 -5.46 -12.27 14.83
CA VAL A 75 -4.63 -12.36 16.03
C VAL A 75 -5.02 -11.34 17.10
N GLN A 76 -5.32 -10.10 16.72
CA GLN A 76 -5.47 -9.02 17.71
C GLN A 76 -6.90 -8.85 18.22
N ALA A 77 -7.90 -8.98 17.34
CA ALA A 77 -9.27 -8.55 17.65
C ALA A 77 -10.35 -9.57 17.27
N ARG A 78 -9.98 -10.73 16.73
CA ARG A 78 -10.90 -11.68 16.07
C ARG A 78 -11.78 -11.02 15.00
N ARG A 79 -11.28 -9.95 14.38
CA ARG A 79 -11.95 -9.14 13.34
C ARG A 79 -11.18 -9.23 12.02
N ALA A 80 -10.82 -10.45 11.62
CA ALA A 80 -10.00 -10.71 10.43
C ALA A 80 -10.52 -9.98 9.18
N PHE A 81 -11.82 -10.12 8.90
CA PHE A 81 -12.43 -9.52 7.72
C PHE A 81 -12.37 -7.99 7.72
N ALA A 82 -12.75 -7.35 8.83
CA ALA A 82 -12.78 -5.89 8.92
C ALA A 82 -11.37 -5.27 8.74
N ILE A 83 -10.35 -5.88 9.35
CA ILE A 83 -8.98 -5.39 9.23
C ILE A 83 -8.39 -5.70 7.83
N ALA A 84 -8.71 -6.85 7.23
CA ALA A 84 -8.34 -7.12 5.84
C ALA A 84 -8.92 -6.08 4.87
N VAL A 85 -10.20 -5.73 5.03
CA VAL A 85 -10.86 -4.70 4.23
C VAL A 85 -10.23 -3.32 4.46
N LEU A 86 -9.87 -2.98 5.70
CA LEU A 86 -9.14 -1.74 5.99
C LEU A 86 -7.81 -1.66 5.24
N PHE A 87 -7.01 -2.72 5.27
CA PHE A 87 -5.74 -2.79 4.54
C PHE A 87 -5.94 -2.65 3.04
N LEU A 88 -6.93 -3.35 2.48
CA LEU A 88 -7.28 -3.24 1.08
C LEU A 88 -7.69 -1.81 0.70
N ALA A 89 -8.57 -1.19 1.49
CA ALA A 89 -9.08 0.15 1.21
C ALA A 89 -7.96 1.20 1.24
N VAL A 90 -7.10 1.17 2.27
CA VAL A 90 -5.96 2.09 2.36
C VAL A 90 -5.07 1.94 1.13
N ILE A 91 -4.76 0.72 0.73
CA ILE A 91 -3.86 0.47 -0.40
C ILE A 91 -4.49 0.86 -1.73
N LEU A 92 -5.77 0.61 -1.96
CA LEU A 92 -6.47 1.09 -3.15
C LEU A 92 -6.45 2.63 -3.24
N VAL A 93 -6.68 3.32 -2.12
CA VAL A 93 -6.59 4.78 -2.07
C VAL A 93 -5.16 5.26 -2.37
N THR A 94 -4.15 4.62 -1.79
CA THR A 94 -2.74 4.91 -2.08
C THR A 94 -2.41 4.69 -3.55
N MET A 95 -2.88 3.59 -4.16
CA MET A 95 -2.68 3.30 -5.57
C MET A 95 -3.27 4.41 -6.44
N PHE A 96 -4.52 4.78 -6.19
CA PHE A 96 -5.20 5.83 -6.94
C PHE A 96 -4.52 7.19 -6.79
N ALA A 97 -4.16 7.56 -5.55
CA ALA A 97 -3.45 8.81 -5.27
C ALA A 97 -2.08 8.87 -5.96
N ALA A 98 -1.31 7.78 -5.93
CA ALA A 98 -0.02 7.71 -6.60
C ALA A 98 -0.17 7.87 -8.12
N GLN A 99 -1.18 7.24 -8.74
CA GLN A 99 -1.44 7.37 -10.17
C GLN A 99 -1.82 8.81 -10.55
N LEU A 100 -2.73 9.45 -9.80
CA LEU A 100 -3.12 10.86 -10.05
C LEU A 100 -1.95 11.83 -9.90
N VAL A 101 -1.22 11.75 -8.78
CA VAL A 101 -0.11 12.66 -8.48
C VAL A 101 0.98 12.53 -9.54
N THR A 102 1.29 11.31 -9.97
CA THR A 102 2.37 11.08 -10.94
C THR A 102 1.98 11.49 -12.35
N PHE A 103 0.70 11.38 -12.71
CA PHE A 103 0.16 11.93 -13.94
C PHE A 103 0.27 13.46 -13.96
N GLU A 104 -0.17 14.14 -12.90
CA GLU A 104 -0.07 15.61 -12.80
C GLU A 104 1.38 16.10 -12.87
N LEU A 105 2.29 15.43 -12.14
CA LEU A 105 3.72 15.74 -12.16
C LEU A 105 4.35 15.52 -13.53
N ALA A 106 4.00 14.43 -14.22
CA ALA A 106 4.50 14.16 -15.55
C ALA A 106 4.06 15.24 -16.55
N CYS A 107 2.80 15.66 -16.51
CA CYS A 107 2.31 16.76 -17.35
C CYS A 107 2.90 18.13 -16.98
N ALA A 108 3.49 18.26 -15.79
CA ALA A 108 4.27 19.43 -15.38
C ALA A 108 5.78 19.33 -15.74
N GLY A 109 6.19 18.26 -16.44
CA GLY A 109 7.58 18.05 -16.88
C GLY A 109 8.42 17.14 -15.98
N HIS A 110 7.83 16.50 -14.97
CA HIS A 110 8.51 15.58 -14.05
C HIS A 110 8.09 14.12 -14.30
N ASN A 111 8.58 13.51 -15.38
CA ASN A 111 8.10 12.21 -15.86
C ASN A 111 8.76 10.99 -15.19
N ASP A 112 9.66 11.19 -14.23
CA ASP A 112 10.58 10.14 -13.78
C ASP A 112 10.26 9.64 -12.38
N ILE A 113 9.04 9.83 -11.87
CA ILE A 113 8.72 9.67 -10.44
C ILE A 113 8.32 8.24 -10.05
N ILE A 114 7.34 7.65 -10.75
CA ILE A 114 6.74 6.33 -10.47
C ILE A 114 6.36 5.61 -11.77
N ARG A 115 5.93 6.34 -12.80
CA ARG A 115 5.58 5.82 -14.12
C ARG A 115 5.79 6.92 -15.15
N HIS A 116 6.27 6.56 -16.34
CA HIS A 116 6.27 7.46 -17.48
C HIS A 116 4.86 7.62 -18.03
N TRP A 117 4.38 8.85 -18.08
CA TRP A 117 3.15 9.24 -18.73
C TRP A 117 3.43 9.94 -20.05
N GLN A 118 2.49 9.80 -20.99
CA GLN A 118 2.45 10.62 -22.20
C GLN A 118 1.45 11.74 -21.96
N CYS A 119 1.99 12.95 -21.83
CA CYS A 119 1.30 14.23 -21.95
C CYS A 119 1.91 14.91 -23.19
#